data_AF-A0A972XFB5-F1
#
_entry.id   AF-A0A972XFB5-F1
#
_cell.length_a   1.000
_cell.length_b   1.000
_cell.length_c   1.000
_cell.angle_alpha   90.00
_cell.angle_beta   90.00
_cell.angle_gamma   90.00
#
_symmetry.space_group_name_H-M   'P 1'
#
loop_
_entity.id
_entity.type
_entity.pdbx_description
1 polymer ?
#
loop_
_entity_poly.entity_id
_entity_poly.type
_entity_poly.pdbx_seq_one_letter_code
_entity_poly.pdbx_strand_id
1 'polypeptide(L)'
;MTTQVKWNAERLENNPLISPETHPLAGHNIQGPSLIEVPQWVSNPLGRFYLYFADHKGENIGLAFADDLKGPWTIHAKGALSLENSTFPTVLQVEPTGFEGYEIKSDWAPESHTWIPTLKDDATIPHIASPDVHVD
;
A
#
# COMPACT_ATOMS: atom_id res chain seq x y z
N MET A 1 -21.66 28.83 -20.27
CA MET A 1 -22.14 28.54 -18.91
C MET A 1 -21.55 27.20 -18.50
N THR A 2 -20.69 27.16 -17.49
CA THR A 2 -20.14 25.91 -16.96
C THR A 2 -21.15 25.30 -16.00
N THR A 3 -21.69 24.14 -16.34
CA THR A 3 -22.51 23.33 -15.43
C THR A 3 -21.63 22.78 -14.32
N GLN A 4 -21.93 23.16 -13.08
CA GLN A 4 -21.24 22.60 -11.91
C GLN A 4 -21.81 21.21 -11.64
N VAL A 5 -21.01 20.16 -11.87
CA VAL A 5 -21.38 18.79 -11.51
C VAL A 5 -21.28 18.63 -10.00
N LYS A 6 -22.36 18.16 -9.36
CA LYS A 6 -22.35 17.76 -7.95
C LYS A 6 -22.06 16.27 -7.87
N TRP A 7 -21.06 15.92 -7.07
CA TRP A 7 -20.72 14.53 -6.75
C TRP A 7 -21.13 14.23 -5.32
N ASN A 8 -21.67 13.03 -5.10
CA ASN A 8 -21.92 12.48 -3.77
C ASN A 8 -21.01 11.25 -3.61
N ALA A 9 -20.46 11.07 -2.41
CA ALA A 9 -19.66 9.91 -2.06
C ALA A 9 -20.23 9.28 -0.79
N GLU A 10 -20.37 7.96 -0.80
CA GLU A 10 -20.86 7.17 0.34
C GLU A 10 -19.76 6.18 0.76
N ARG A 11 -19.59 6.00 2.07
CA ARG A 11 -18.66 5.00 2.59
C ARG A 11 -19.28 3.61 2.43
N LEU A 12 -18.47 2.65 2.00
CA LEU A 12 -18.86 1.24 2.06
C LEU A 12 -19.13 0.81 3.51
N GLU A 13 -20.08 -0.09 3.70
CA GLU A 13 -20.47 -0.56 5.04
C GLU A 13 -19.38 -1.45 5.67
N ASN A 14 -18.70 -2.27 4.86
CA ASN A 14 -17.71 -3.26 5.30
C ASN A 14 -16.27 -2.74 5.13
N ASN A 15 -15.95 -1.59 5.73
CA ASN A 15 -14.58 -1.08 5.75
C ASN A 15 -13.76 -1.71 6.90
N PRO A 16 -12.43 -1.84 6.75
CA PRO A 16 -11.64 -1.57 5.53
C PRO A 16 -11.77 -2.71 4.49
N LEU A 17 -11.41 -2.44 3.22
CA LEU A 17 -11.43 -3.46 2.16
C LEU A 17 -10.44 -4.61 2.42
N ILE A 18 -9.26 -4.26 2.92
CA ILE A 18 -8.22 -5.18 3.39
C ILE A 18 -7.62 -4.63 4.69
N SER A 19 -7.11 -5.53 5.52
CA SER A 19 -6.53 -5.23 6.82
C SER A 19 -5.34 -6.17 7.12
N PRO A 20 -4.55 -5.92 8.18
CA PRO A 20 -3.49 -6.84 8.62
C PRO A 20 -3.98 -8.28 8.84
N GLU A 21 -5.24 -8.45 9.24
CA GLU A 21 -5.87 -9.75 9.47
C GLU A 21 -6.24 -10.48 8.16
N THR A 22 -6.26 -9.79 7.02
CA THR A 22 -6.64 -10.37 5.72
C THR A 22 -5.59 -11.35 5.22
N HIS A 23 -4.31 -10.99 5.31
CA HIS A 23 -3.18 -11.83 4.91
C HIS A 23 -1.87 -11.23 5.45
N PRO A 24 -0.82 -12.01 5.77
CA PRO A 24 0.46 -11.47 6.24
C PRO A 24 1.09 -10.41 5.31
N LEU A 25 0.88 -10.53 3.99
CA LEU A 25 1.36 -9.55 2.99
C LEU A 25 0.71 -8.15 3.14
N ALA A 26 -0.42 -8.04 3.83
CA ALA A 26 -1.06 -6.75 4.11
C ALA A 26 -0.17 -5.83 4.96
N GLY A 27 0.72 -6.40 5.78
CA GLY A 27 1.51 -5.64 6.74
C GLY A 27 0.65 -4.94 7.78
N HIS A 28 1.15 -3.85 8.36
CA HIS A 28 0.50 -3.16 9.48
C HIS A 28 0.03 -1.74 9.12
N ASN A 29 0.56 -1.16 8.05
CA ASN A 29 0.37 0.23 7.68
C ASN A 29 0.30 0.39 6.15
N ILE A 30 -0.80 -0.07 5.56
CA ILE A 30 -1.05 0.07 4.12
C ILE A 30 -1.24 1.54 3.76
N GLN A 31 -0.48 2.05 2.77
CA GLN A 31 -0.57 3.45 2.35
C GLN A 31 -0.66 3.63 0.83
N GLY A 32 -1.54 4.53 0.41
CA GLY A 32 -1.71 4.95 -0.99
C GLY A 32 -2.10 3.84 -1.98
N PRO A 33 -3.05 2.94 -1.68
CA PRO A 33 -3.40 1.86 -2.60
C PRO A 33 -4.12 2.37 -3.85
N SER A 34 -3.96 1.64 -4.96
CA SER A 34 -4.60 1.91 -6.25
C SER A 34 -5.62 0.83 -6.61
N LEU A 35 -6.87 1.23 -6.83
CA LEU A 35 -7.96 0.33 -7.23
C LEU A 35 -8.31 0.53 -8.70
N ILE A 36 -8.42 -0.56 -9.45
CA ILE A 36 -8.91 -0.57 -10.83
C ILE A 36 -9.99 -1.63 -11.03
N GLU A 37 -10.92 -1.37 -11.95
CA GLU A 37 -11.66 -2.45 -12.61
C GLU A 37 -10.72 -3.11 -13.62
N VAL A 38 -10.67 -4.45 -13.62
CA VAL A 38 -9.74 -5.19 -14.45
C VAL A 38 -10.10 -5.00 -15.92
N PRO A 39 -9.16 -4.57 -16.79
CA PRO A 39 -9.46 -4.33 -18.19
C PRO A 39 -9.86 -5.60 -18.93
N GLN A 40 -10.76 -5.47 -19.92
CA GLN A 40 -11.29 -6.62 -20.68
C GLN A 40 -10.22 -7.42 -21.43
N TRP A 41 -9.07 -6.82 -21.74
CA TRP A 41 -7.97 -7.48 -22.44
C TRP A 41 -7.12 -8.38 -21.53
N VAL A 42 -7.29 -8.32 -20.21
CA VAL A 42 -6.58 -9.21 -19.28
C VAL A 42 -7.16 -10.62 -19.39
N SER A 43 -6.33 -11.56 -19.85
CA SER A 43 -6.71 -12.97 -19.91
C SER A 43 -6.69 -13.61 -18.52
N ASN A 44 -7.74 -14.37 -18.17
CA ASN A 44 -7.86 -15.10 -16.90
C ASN A 44 -7.69 -14.20 -15.66
N PRO A 45 -8.54 -13.16 -15.50
CA PRO A 45 -8.45 -12.28 -14.34
C PRO A 45 -8.75 -13.05 -13.04
N LEU A 46 -8.10 -12.65 -11.94
CA LEU A 46 -8.34 -13.25 -10.61
C LEU A 46 -9.69 -12.83 -10.02
N GLY A 47 -10.20 -11.67 -10.44
CA GLY A 47 -11.51 -11.12 -10.10
C GLY A 47 -11.80 -9.88 -10.94
N ARG A 48 -12.99 -9.28 -10.79
CA ARG A 48 -13.38 -8.06 -11.52
C ARG A 48 -12.59 -6.81 -11.13
N PHE A 49 -12.12 -6.70 -9.90
CA PHE A 49 -11.40 -5.54 -9.38
C PHE A 49 -10.05 -5.96 -8.83
N TYR A 50 -9.01 -5.15 -9.08
CA TYR A 50 -7.70 -5.27 -8.48
C TYR A 50 -7.40 -4.07 -7.59
N LEU A 51 -6.82 -4.34 -6.43
CA LEU A 51 -6.31 -3.36 -5.48
C LEU A 51 -4.82 -3.62 -5.29
N TYR A 52 -3.99 -2.73 -5.83
CA TYR A 52 -2.55 -2.74 -5.62
C TYR A 52 -2.21 -1.92 -4.39
N PHE A 53 -1.35 -2.45 -3.53
CA PHE A 53 -1.02 -1.80 -2.26
C PHE A 53 0.38 -2.19 -1.80
N ALA A 54 0.95 -1.43 -0.87
CA ALA A 54 2.17 -1.77 -0.15
C ALA A 54 2.03 -1.33 1.30
N ASP A 55 2.65 -2.11 2.19
CA ASP A 55 2.87 -1.72 3.58
C ASP A 55 3.93 -0.62 3.65
N HIS A 56 3.77 0.31 4.59
CA HIS A 56 4.79 1.31 4.83
C HIS A 56 6.06 0.63 5.34
N LYS A 57 7.15 0.77 4.59
CA LYS A 57 8.41 -0.01 4.75
C LYS A 57 8.33 -1.48 4.36
N GLY A 58 7.28 -1.88 3.66
CA GLY A 58 7.16 -3.21 3.08
C GLY A 58 8.06 -3.41 1.87
N GLU A 59 8.42 -4.68 1.64
CA GLU A 59 9.25 -5.10 0.50
C GLU A 59 8.40 -5.57 -0.70
N ASN A 60 7.08 -5.36 -0.69
CA ASN A 60 6.20 -5.89 -1.72
C ASN A 60 5.11 -4.91 -2.11
N ILE A 61 4.89 -4.80 -3.42
CA ILE A 61 3.60 -4.40 -3.96
C ILE A 61 2.71 -5.66 -3.89
N GLY A 62 1.78 -5.66 -2.95
CA GLY A 62 0.69 -6.62 -2.84
C GLY A 62 -0.38 -6.41 -3.91
N LEU A 63 -1.14 -7.47 -4.16
CA LEU A 63 -2.31 -7.46 -5.02
C LEU A 63 -3.47 -8.12 -4.26
N ALA A 64 -4.56 -7.41 -4.07
CA ALA A 64 -5.83 -7.99 -3.68
C ALA A 64 -6.83 -7.95 -4.84
N PHE A 65 -7.76 -8.89 -4.88
CA PHE A 65 -8.79 -8.97 -5.91
C PHE A 65 -10.15 -9.32 -5.33
N ALA A 66 -11.20 -8.87 -6.01
CA ALA A 66 -12.59 -9.16 -5.68
C ALA A 66 -13.48 -9.07 -6.92
N ASP A 67 -14.61 -9.78 -6.92
CA ASP A 67 -15.63 -9.65 -7.99
C ASP A 67 -16.64 -8.53 -7.72
N ASP A 68 -16.77 -8.10 -6.47
CA ASP A 68 -17.61 -7.00 -6.00
C ASP A 68 -16.75 -6.02 -5.19
N LEU A 69 -16.93 -4.71 -5.38
CA LEU A 69 -16.24 -3.67 -4.61
C LEU A 69 -16.45 -3.81 -3.09
N LYS A 70 -17.59 -4.36 -2.68
CA LYS A 70 -17.92 -4.64 -1.26
C LYS A 70 -17.18 -5.86 -0.70
N GLY A 71 -16.42 -6.57 -1.52
CA GLY A 71 -15.71 -7.78 -1.16
C GLY A 71 -16.55 -9.07 -1.33
N PRO A 72 -16.03 -10.21 -0.84
CA PRO A 72 -14.79 -10.36 -0.09
C PRO A 72 -13.56 -10.06 -0.94
N TRP A 73 -12.55 -9.44 -0.33
CA TRP A 73 -11.25 -9.20 -0.95
C TRP A 73 -10.29 -10.34 -0.59
N THR A 74 -9.61 -10.89 -1.60
CA THR A 74 -8.59 -11.93 -1.43
C THR A 74 -7.23 -11.38 -1.81
N ILE A 75 -6.23 -11.54 -0.95
CA ILE A 75 -4.84 -11.17 -1.26
C ILE A 75 -4.18 -12.29 -2.05
N HIS A 76 -3.60 -11.95 -3.21
CA HIS A 76 -2.76 -12.85 -3.99
C HIS A 76 -1.43 -13.06 -3.26
N ALA A 77 -1.22 -14.28 -2.77
CA ALA A 77 -0.12 -14.61 -1.85
C ALA A 77 1.29 -14.25 -2.37
N LYS A 78 1.50 -14.23 -3.70
CA LYS A 78 2.79 -13.87 -4.31
C LYS A 78 3.02 -12.36 -4.42
N GLY A 79 1.99 -11.53 -4.21
CA GLY A 79 2.03 -10.11 -4.56
C GLY A 79 2.12 -9.88 -6.08
N ALA A 80 2.28 -8.62 -6.47
CA ALA A 80 2.50 -8.20 -7.85
C ALA A 80 3.99 -8.02 -8.17
N LEU A 81 4.76 -7.44 -7.23
CA LEU A 81 6.19 -7.18 -7.39
C LEU A 81 6.86 -7.12 -6.02
N SER A 82 7.99 -7.80 -5.84
CA SER A 82 8.85 -7.63 -4.66
C SER A 82 9.96 -6.63 -4.92
N LEU A 83 10.48 -6.01 -3.86
CA LEU A 83 11.61 -5.07 -3.89
C LEU A 83 12.86 -5.72 -4.49
N GLU A 84 13.12 -6.99 -4.17
CA GLU A 84 14.21 -7.77 -4.77
C GLU A 84 14.09 -7.88 -6.30
N ASN A 85 12.87 -7.88 -6.83
CA ASN A 85 12.59 -7.98 -8.26
C ASN A 85 12.37 -6.61 -8.93
N SER A 86 12.45 -5.48 -8.21
CA SER A 86 12.07 -4.15 -8.72
C SER A 86 13.21 -3.31 -9.27
N THR A 87 14.45 -3.84 -9.28
CA THR A 87 15.70 -3.11 -9.61
C THR A 87 16.06 -1.96 -8.67
N PHE A 88 15.27 -1.71 -7.62
CA PHE A 88 15.58 -0.73 -6.59
C PHE A 88 16.62 -1.28 -5.59
N PRO A 89 17.32 -0.40 -4.85
CA PRO A 89 18.18 -0.82 -3.76
C PRO A 89 17.41 -1.65 -2.72
N THR A 90 17.96 -2.79 -2.31
CA THR A 90 17.41 -3.64 -1.25
C THR A 90 18.13 -3.44 0.09
N VAL A 91 19.24 -2.71 0.09
CA VAL A 91 20.03 -2.37 1.27
C VAL A 91 20.33 -0.87 1.26
N LEU A 92 20.52 -0.29 2.44
CA LEU A 92 20.93 1.10 2.58
C LEU A 92 22.25 1.33 1.85
N GLN A 93 22.26 2.26 0.89
CA GLN A 93 23.43 2.52 0.05
C GLN A 93 24.44 3.45 0.73
N VAL A 94 23.96 4.41 1.52
CA VAL A 94 24.77 5.41 2.22
C VAL A 94 24.16 5.65 3.60
N GLU A 95 24.96 5.50 4.66
CA GLU A 95 24.53 5.91 6.00
C GLU A 95 24.29 7.41 6.02
N PRO A 96 23.10 7.88 6.44
CA PRO A 96 22.87 9.30 6.49
C PRO A 96 23.63 9.95 7.65
N THR A 97 24.15 11.14 7.41
CA THR A 97 24.77 12.00 8.44
C THR A 97 23.76 13.02 8.95
N GLY A 98 23.98 13.57 10.15
CA GLY A 98 23.15 14.68 10.68
C GLY A 98 21.90 14.26 11.45
N PHE A 99 21.80 12.98 11.84
CA PHE A 99 20.74 12.47 12.73
C PHE A 99 21.13 12.56 14.22
N GLU A 100 22.34 13.05 14.53
CA GLU A 100 22.83 13.24 15.90
C GLU A 100 21.95 14.25 16.66
N GLY A 101 21.36 13.83 17.78
CA GLY A 101 20.48 14.66 18.61
C GLY A 101 19.02 14.71 18.16
N TYR A 102 18.65 14.03 17.06
CA TYR A 102 17.25 13.81 16.70
C TYR A 102 16.71 12.60 17.49
N GLU A 103 16.29 12.84 18.74
CA GLU A 103 15.46 11.88 19.46
C GLU A 103 14.01 12.03 19.01
N ILE A 104 13.42 10.90 18.63
CA ILE A 104 12.13 10.88 17.96
C ILE A 104 11.12 10.43 18.97
N LYS A 105 10.61 11.40 19.73
CA LYS A 105 9.30 11.25 20.33
C LYS A 105 8.31 11.60 19.23
N SER A 106 7.66 10.59 18.66
CA SER A 106 6.45 10.88 17.90
C SER A 106 5.38 11.31 18.91
N ASP A 107 5.26 12.61 19.16
CA ASP A 107 4.20 13.18 20.03
C ASP A 107 2.78 12.82 19.53
N TRP A 108 2.68 12.26 18.32
CA TRP A 108 1.45 11.90 17.61
C TRP A 108 1.18 10.39 17.53
N ALA A 109 2.07 9.53 18.03
CA ALA A 109 1.86 8.07 18.01
C ALA A 109 1.58 7.52 19.41
N PRO A 110 0.64 6.56 19.56
CA PRO A 110 0.42 5.87 20.82
C PRO A 110 1.69 5.12 21.27
N GLU A 111 1.86 4.91 22.57
CA GLU A 111 3.08 4.39 23.20
C GLU A 111 3.60 3.05 22.63
N SER A 112 2.79 2.30 21.87
CA SER A 112 3.23 1.11 21.15
C SER A 112 3.93 1.46 19.82
N HIS A 113 5.24 1.58 19.87
CA HIS A 113 6.11 1.95 18.74
C HIS A 113 6.45 0.79 17.79
N THR A 114 5.91 -0.41 17.98
CA THR A 114 6.48 -1.64 17.37
C THR A 114 6.42 -1.69 15.84
N TRP A 115 5.50 -0.97 15.21
CA TRP A 115 5.29 -0.97 13.74
C TRP A 115 5.47 0.41 13.11
N ILE A 116 5.90 1.39 13.91
CA ILE A 116 6.12 2.76 13.43
C ILE A 116 7.64 2.93 13.29
N PRO A 117 8.16 3.15 12.08
CA PRO A 117 9.59 3.36 11.90
C PRO A 117 10.05 4.63 12.64
N THR A 118 11.29 4.62 13.15
CA THR A 118 11.92 5.87 13.59
C THR A 118 12.08 6.81 12.39
N LEU A 119 12.22 8.13 12.54
CA LEU A 119 12.51 9.02 11.39
C LEU A 119 13.81 8.63 10.67
N LYS A 120 14.80 8.06 11.35
CA LYS A 120 15.99 7.53 10.67
C LYS A 120 15.58 6.37 9.77
N ASP A 121 14.88 5.37 10.32
CA ASP A 121 14.37 4.24 9.55
C ASP A 121 13.45 4.69 8.41
N ASP A 122 12.62 5.70 8.69
CA ASP A 122 11.70 6.30 7.74
C ASP A 122 12.44 6.90 6.54
N ALA A 123 13.53 7.60 6.80
CA ALA A 123 14.37 8.20 5.79
C ALA A 123 15.32 7.21 5.08
N THR A 124 15.58 6.02 5.65
CA THR A 124 16.69 5.17 5.20
C THR A 124 16.33 3.77 4.77
N ILE A 125 15.31 3.14 5.34
CA ILE A 125 14.95 1.76 4.98
C ILE A 125 14.52 1.76 3.51
N PRO A 126 15.23 1.04 2.63
CA PRO A 126 14.75 0.84 1.27
C PRO A 126 13.46 0.03 1.31
N HIS A 127 12.44 0.50 0.60
CA HIS A 127 11.13 -0.13 0.53
C HIS A 127 10.49 0.21 -0.82
N ILE A 128 9.41 -0.49 -1.16
CA ILE A 128 8.63 -0.20 -2.36
C ILE A 128 7.26 0.34 -1.98
N ALA A 129 6.85 1.44 -2.60
CA ALA A 129 5.56 2.07 -2.34
C ALA A 129 4.46 1.48 -3.22
N SER A 130 3.21 1.68 -2.80
CA SER A 130 2.04 1.40 -3.63
C SER A 130 2.17 2.13 -4.97
N PRO A 131 1.82 1.48 -6.09
CA PRO A 131 1.92 2.11 -7.40
C PRO A 131 0.68 2.96 -7.70
N ASP A 132 0.84 3.98 -8.54
CA ASP A 132 -0.25 4.51 -9.34
C ASP A 132 -0.48 3.58 -10.54
N VAL A 133 -1.74 3.25 -10.84
CA VAL A 133 -2.09 2.34 -11.93
C VAL A 133 -2.92 3.06 -12.97
N HIS A 134 -2.41 3.13 -14.19
CA HIS A 134 -3.09 3.72 -15.33
C HIS A 134 -3.53 2.63 -16.31
N VAL A 135 -4.75 2.75 -16.82
CA VAL A 135 -5.32 1.85 -17.82
C VAL A 135 -5.67 2.71 -19.04
N ASP A 136 -5.14 2.31 -20.19
CA ASP A 136 -5.42 2.92 -21.50
C ASP A 136 -6.63 2.29 -22.20
#